data_AF-A0AAU0QV47-F1
#
_entry.id   AF-A0AAU0QV47-F1
#
_cell.length_a   1.000
_cell.length_b   1.000
_cell.length_c   1.000
_cell.angle_alpha   90.00
_cell.angle_beta   90.00
_cell.angle_gamma   90.00
#
_symmetry.space_group_name_H-M   'P 1'
#
loop_
_entity.id
_entity.type
_entity.pdbx_description
1 polymer ?
#
loop_
_entity_poly.entity_id
_entity_poly.type
_entity_poly.pdbx_seq_one_letter_code
_entity_poly.pdbx_strand_id
1 'polypeptide(L)' 'MIIKQHDDHITIEGDEDLLQLAGIEITPTPPRKGEPLISISSLRWLYEQAKRRKTRDTAALYVISRVNYLYQNDRRKQK' A
#
# COMPACT_ATOMS: atom_id res chain seq x y z
N MET A 1 -10.66 -1.63 2.80
CA MET A 1 -9.43 -2.44 2.76
C MET A 1 -9.70 -3.85 3.27
N ILE A 2 -9.76 -4.79 2.33
CA ILE A 2 -9.72 -6.22 2.55
C ILE A 2 -8.37 -6.71 2.01
N ILE A 3 -7.59 -7.45 2.81
CA ILE A 3 -6.35 -8.07 2.35
C ILE A 3 -6.66 -9.54 2.10
N LYS A 4 -6.43 -9.99 0.87
CA LYS A 4 -6.46 -11.41 0.49
C LYS A 4 -5.04 -11.85 0.19
N GLN A 5 -4.68 -13.01 0.71
CA GLN A 5 -3.41 -13.64 0.42
C GLN A 5 -3.70 -14.97 -0.27
N HIS A 6 -3.27 -15.11 -1.52
CA HIS A 6 -3.39 -16.34 -2.29
C HIS A 6 -1.99 -16.76 -2.72
N ASP A 7 -1.54 -17.90 -2.20
CA ASP A 7 -0.21 -18.48 -2.43
C ASP A 7 0.94 -17.47 -2.26
N ASP A 8 1.34 -16.86 -3.37
CA ASP A 8 2.49 -15.97 -3.53
C ASP A 8 2.11 -14.52 -3.85
N HIS A 9 0.81 -14.22 -3.96
CA HIS A 9 0.33 -12.89 -4.30
C HIS A 9 -0.56 -12.34 -3.17
N ILE A 10 -0.26 -11.12 -2.75
CA ILE A 10 -1.15 -10.34 -1.90
C ILE A 10 -2.01 -9.46 -2.80
N THR A 11 -3.32 -9.50 -2.59
CA THR A 11 -4.27 -8.58 -3.21
C THR A 11 -4.94 -7.74 -2.12
N ILE A 12 -5.12 -6.45 -2.40
CA ILE A 12 -5.76 -5.52 -1.48
C ILE A 12 -6.94 -4.89 -2.21
N GLU A 13 -8.15 -4.99 -1.66
CA GLU A 13 -9.39 -4.54 -2.31
C GLU A 13 -10.18 -3.54 -1.43
N GLY A 14 -11.10 -2.78 -2.04
CA GLY A 14 -12.06 -1.94 -1.32
C GLY A 14 -11.48 -0.61 -0.85
N ASP A 15 -10.66 0.01 -1.69
CA ASP A 15 -9.99 1.30 -1.52
C ASP A 15 -9.98 2.14 -2.83
N GLU A 16 -10.87 1.79 -3.78
CA GLU A 16 -10.94 2.40 -5.12
C GLU A 16 -11.25 3.91 -5.08
N ASP A 17 -12.04 4.35 -4.10
CA ASP A 17 -12.34 5.76 -3.84
C ASP A 17 -11.10 6.55 -3.40
N LEU A 18 -10.24 5.94 -2.59
CA LEU A 18 -8.95 6.51 -2.20
C LEU A 18 -7.98 6.57 -3.38
N LEU A 19 -7.97 5.53 -4.23
CA LEU A 19 -7.17 5.51 -5.46
C LEU A 19 -7.59 6.64 -6.41
N GLN A 20 -8.89 6.89 -6.56
CA GLN A 20 -9.40 8.00 -7.38
C GLN A 20 -9.00 9.36 -6.82
N LEU A 21 -9.03 9.54 -5.48
CA LEU A 21 -8.57 10.77 -4.84
C LEU A 21 -7.07 11.02 -5.07
N ALA A 22 -6.25 9.97 -5.03
CA ALA A 22 -4.83 10.07 -5.32
C ALA A 22 -4.59 10.49 -6.78
N GLY A 23 -5.36 9.97 -7.74
CA GLY A 23 -5.37 10.43 -9.13
C GLY A 23 -4.01 10.33 -9.85
N ILE A 24 -3.13 9.42 -9.39
CA ILE A 24 -1.77 9.25 -9.88
C ILE A 24 -1.49 7.75 -10.00
N GLU A 25 -0.85 7.34 -11.10
CA GLU A 25 -0.29 6.01 -11.26
C GLU A 25 1.02 5.91 -10.46
N ILE A 26 1.09 4.99 -9.50
CA ILE A 26 2.22 4.88 -8.58
C ILE A 26 2.94 3.55 -8.81
N THR A 27 4.21 3.64 -9.17
CA THR A 27 5.10 2.48 -9.29
C THR A 27 5.81 2.19 -7.97
N PRO A 28 6.10 0.93 -7.63
CA PRO A 28 6.82 0.60 -6.41
C PRO A 28 8.23 1.18 -6.44
N THR A 29 8.63 1.80 -5.34
CA THR A 29 10.02 2.20 -5.12
C THR A 29 10.72 1.05 -4.38
N PRO A 30 11.81 0.49 -4.94
CA PRO A 30 12.54 -0.55 -4.24
C PRO A 30 13.11 -0.01 -2.92
N PRO A 31 12.95 -0.73 -1.80
CA PRO A 31 13.41 -0.28 -0.50
C PRO A 31 14.94 -0.11 -0.51
N ARG A 32 15.44 0.96 0.11
CA ARG A 32 16.89 1.17 0.28
C ARG A 32 17.43 0.20 1.33
N LYS A 33 18.72 -0.12 1.25
CA LYS A 33 19.38 -1.02 2.20
C LYS A 33 19.27 -0.44 3.62
N GLY A 34 18.61 -1.16 4.53
CA GLY A 34 18.38 -0.73 5.92
C GLY A 34 17.06 0.03 6.15
N GLU A 35 16.27 0.29 5.10
CA GLU A 35 14.97 0.92 5.24
C GLU A 35 13.93 -0.09 5.77
N PRO A 36 13.11 0.29 6.77
CA PRO A 36 12.10 -0.60 7.30
C PRO A 36 11.05 -0.90 6.24
N LEU A 37 10.71 -2.19 6.11
CA LEU A 37 9.66 -2.64 5.20
C LEU A 37 8.29 -2.14 5.68
N ILE A 38 7.38 -1.91 4.75
CA ILE A 38 6.01 -1.50 5.06
C ILE A 38 5.35 -2.63 5.84
N SER A 39 4.77 -2.31 7.00
CA SER A 39 3.98 -3.26 7.78
C SER A 39 2.49 -3.16 7.43
N ILE A 40 1.75 -4.26 7.61
CA ILE A 40 0.28 -4.25 7.47
C ILE A 40 -0.35 -3.21 8.41
N SER A 41 0.18 -3.06 9.62
CA SER A 41 -0.31 -2.11 10.61
C SER A 41 -0.17 -0.65 10.14
N SER A 42 0.99 -0.31 9.58
CA SER A 42 1.25 1.00 8.97
C SER A 42 0.30 1.25 7.80
N LEU A 43 0.10 0.24 6.95
CA LEU A 43 -0.79 0.32 5.81
C LEU A 43 -2.25 0.56 6.22
N ARG A 44 -2.73 -0.18 7.21
CA ARG A 44 -4.08 -0.02 7.76
C ARG A 44 -4.26 1.34 8.42
N TRP A 45 -3.25 1.84 9.14
CA TRP A 45 -3.31 3.18 9.72
C TRP A 45 -3.46 4.27 8.65
N LEU A 46 -2.68 4.19 7.57
CA LEU A 46 -2.77 5.11 6.44
C LEU A 46 -4.14 5.05 5.75
N TYR A 47 -4.67 3.84 5.54
CA TYR A 47 -6.02 3.65 4.99
C TYR A 47 -7.08 4.38 5.83
N GLU A 48 -7.04 4.21 7.15
CA GLU A 48 -7.99 4.85 8.05
C GLU A 48 -7.83 6.38 8.07
N GLN A 49 -6.59 6.90 7.99
CA GLN A 49 -6.38 8.34 7.85
C GLN A 49 -6.95 8.88 6.54
N ALA A 50 -6.70 8.19 5.43
CA ALA A 50 -7.21 8.57 4.11
C ALA A 50 -8.74 8.55 4.06
N LYS A 51 -9.36 7.51 4.63
CA LYS A 51 -10.82 7.37 4.73
C LYS A 51 -11.47 8.45 5.61
N ARG A 52 -10.83 8.80 6.73
CA ARG A 52 -11.34 9.81 7.68
C ARG A 52 -11.18 11.24 7.16
N ARG A 53 -9.99 11.57 6.65
CA ARG A 53 -9.64 12.94 6.24
C ARG A 53 -10.06 13.25 4.80
N LYS A 54 -10.13 12.23 3.94
CA LYS A 54 -10.51 12.33 2.52
C LYS A 54 -9.68 13.37 1.73
N THR A 55 -8.40 13.53 2.08
CA THR A 55 -7.48 14.45 1.40
C THR A 55 -6.61 13.69 0.39
N ARG A 56 -6.22 14.37 -0.69
CA ARG A 56 -5.34 13.78 -1.72
C ARG A 56 -4.01 13.31 -1.14
N ASP A 57 -3.42 14.05 -0.21
CA ASP A 57 -2.12 13.70 0.38
C ASP A 57 -2.17 12.41 1.20
N THR A 58 -3.22 12.24 2.00
CA THR A 58 -3.36 11.03 2.84
C THR A 58 -3.72 9.82 2.01
N ALA A 59 -4.54 10.01 0.97
CA ALA A 59 -4.79 9.00 -0.06
C ALA A 59 -3.50 8.63 -0.79
N ALA A 60 -2.70 9.60 -1.25
CA ALA A 60 -1.44 9.36 -1.95
C ALA A 60 -0.46 8.57 -1.08
N LEU A 61 -0.29 8.94 0.20
CA LEU A 61 0.57 8.19 1.14
C LEU A 61 0.13 6.73 1.31
N TYR A 62 -1.19 6.51 1.39
CA TYR A 62 -1.74 5.17 1.44
C TYR A 62 -1.43 4.37 0.16
N VAL A 63 -1.69 4.95 -1.01
CA VAL A 63 -1.47 4.29 -2.30
C VAL A 63 0.00 3.95 -2.53
N ILE A 64 0.93 4.88 -2.24
CA ILE A 64 2.38 4.63 -2.32
C ILE A 64 2.77 3.46 -1.41
N SER A 65 2.30 3.50 -0.17
CA SER A 65 2.62 2.46 0.80
C SER A 65 2.03 1.09 0.40
N ARG A 66 0.85 1.08 -0.20
CA ARG A 66 0.17 -0.14 -0.70
C ARG A 66 0.98 -0.79 -1.81
N VAL A 67 1.37 -0.02 -2.82
CA VAL A 67 2.17 -0.52 -3.95
C VAL A 67 3.52 -1.04 -3.46
N ASN A 68 4.19 -0.32 -2.56
CA ASN A 68 5.45 -0.77 -1.97
C ASN A 68 5.29 -2.04 -1.12
N TYR A 69 4.22 -2.14 -0.33
CA TYR A 69 3.93 -3.33 0.47
C TYR A 69 3.75 -4.58 -0.38
N LEU A 70 2.99 -4.48 -1.48
CA LEU A 70 2.80 -5.58 -2.42
C LEU A 70 4.13 -6.03 -3.02
N TYR A 71 4.87 -5.09 -3.60
CA TYR A 71 6.19 -5.35 -4.20
C TYR A 71 7.18 -5.99 -3.21
N GLN A 72 7.20 -5.53 -1.96
CA GLN A 72 8.08 -6.09 -0.93
C GLN A 72 7.70 -7.52 -0.54
N ASN A 73 6.42 -7.86 -0.49
CA ASN A 73 5.98 -9.23 -0.19
C ASN A 73 6.26 -10.19 -1.34
N ASP A 74 6.01 -9.76 -2.57
CA ASP A 74 6.33 -10.55 -3.77
C ASP A 74 7.84 -10.87 -3.83
N ARG A 75 8.70 -9.91 -3.45
CA ARG A 75 10.15 -10.10 -3.41
C ARG A 75 10.68 -10.85 -2.20
N ARG A 76 10.02 -10.81 -1.05
CA ARG A 76 10.48 -11.48 0.18
C ARG A 76 10.56 -13.00 0.04
N LYS A 77 9.75 -13.60 -0.84
CA LYS A 77 9.73 -15.04 -1.09
C LYS A 77 10.60 -15.49 -2.27
N GLN A 78 11.25 -14.58 -3.00
CA GLN A 78 12.26 -14.92 -4.03
C GLN A 78 13.68 -15.16 -3.46
N LYS A 79 13.82 -15.11 -2.13
CA LYS A 79 15.06 -15.35 -1.38
C LYS A 79 14.94 -16.62 -0.59
#